data_AF-A0A5N5H3V9-F1
#
_entry.id   AF-A0A5N5H3V9-F1
#
_cell.length_a   1.000
_cell.length_b   1.000
_cell.length_c   1.000
_cell.angle_alpha   90.00
_cell.angle_beta   90.00
_cell.angle_gamma   90.00
#
_symmetry.space_group_name_H-M   'P 1'
#
loop_
_entity.id
_entity.type
_entity.pdbx_description
1 polymer ?
#
loop_
_entity_poly.entity_id
_entity_poly.type
_entity_poly.pdbx_seq_one_letter_code
_entity_poly.pdbx_strand_id
1 'polypeptide(L)'
;MAQITVLGKYIEDLNLAYNDFNYTQIPSEFGQLTGLSSLNLMNAGFTGKVPIEILYFTRLVTLDLQEKIFQVPTLQTTDLSIMLGLIKGQ
;
A
#
# COMPACT_ATOMS: atom_id res chain seq x y z
N MET A 1 -12.84 13.50 10.09
CA MET A 1 -11.96 13.18 8.95
C MET A 1 -10.63 13.95 8.97
N ALA A 2 -10.59 15.27 9.21
CA ALA A 2 -9.33 16.05 9.18
C ALA A 2 -8.22 15.58 10.16
N GLN A 3 -8.56 14.99 11.31
CA GLN A 3 -7.57 14.56 12.30
C GLN A 3 -6.76 13.32 11.88
N ILE A 4 -7.38 12.37 11.17
CA ILE A 4 -6.70 11.15 10.70
C ILE A 4 -5.72 11.50 9.57
N THR A 5 -6.11 12.37 8.64
CA THR A 5 -5.23 12.85 7.57
C THR A 5 -4.00 13.58 8.11
N VAL A 6 -4.13 14.34 9.20
CA VAL A 6 -3.01 15.03 9.85
C VAL A 6 -2.05 14.06 10.56
N LEU A 7 -2.54 12.93 11.07
CA LEU A 7 -1.66 11.90 11.65
C LEU A 7 -1.03 11.01 10.57
N GLY A 8 -1.74 10.74 9.48
CA GLY A 8 -1.27 9.89 8.38
C GLY A 8 0.00 10.38 7.68
N LYS A 9 0.32 11.68 7.77
CA LYS A 9 1.59 12.24 7.27
C LYS A 9 2.80 12.00 8.19
N TYR A 10 2.58 11.53 9.42
CA TYR A 10 3.65 11.27 10.41
C TYR A 10 3.93 9.77 10.62
N ILE A 11 3.11 8.90 10.04
CA ILE A 11 3.35 7.46 10.10
C ILE A 11 4.28 7.10 8.95
N GLU A 12 5.52 6.72 9.27
CA GLU A 12 6.56 6.36 8.30
C GLU A 12 6.63 4.84 8.11
N ASP A 13 6.66 4.08 9.21
CA ASP A 13 6.70 2.62 9.20
C ASP A 13 5.40 2.04 9.77
N LEU A 14 4.72 1.20 8.99
CA LEU A 14 3.53 0.48 9.42
C LEU A 14 3.69 -1.01 9.16
N ASN A 15 3.85 -1.77 10.25
CA ASN A 15 3.89 -3.23 10.21
C ASN A 15 2.59 -3.81 10.79
N LEU A 16 1.81 -4.44 9.92
CA LEU A 16 0.57 -5.15 10.27
C LEU A 16 0.67 -6.64 9.96
N ALA A 17 1.88 -7.16 9.72
CA ALA A 17 2.10 -8.55 9.39
C ALA A 17 1.58 -9.49 10.49
N TYR A 18 1.10 -10.66 10.08
CA TYR A 18 0.60 -11.72 10.98
C TYR A 18 -0.59 -11.33 11.88
N ASN A 19 -1.29 -10.23 11.57
CA ASN A 19 -2.63 -10.00 12.10
C ASN A 19 -3.66 -10.83 11.31
N ASP A 20 -4.85 -11.04 11.86
CA ASP A 20 -5.94 -11.68 11.12
C ASP A 20 -7.03 -10.65 10.81
N PHE A 21 -6.96 -10.05 9.62
CA PHE A 21 -7.99 -9.16 9.10
C PHE A 21 -9.16 -9.91 8.44
N ASN A 22 -9.36 -11.20 8.75
CA ASN A 22 -10.55 -11.98 8.41
C ASN A 22 -10.93 -11.94 6.91
N TYR A 23 -9.94 -12.10 6.04
CA TYR A 23 -10.11 -12.12 4.58
C TYR A 23 -10.72 -10.82 3.99
N THR A 24 -10.61 -9.70 4.68
CA THR A 24 -11.14 -8.39 4.21
C THR A 24 -10.26 -7.76 3.14
N GLN A 25 -10.77 -6.79 2.39
CA GLN A 25 -9.99 -6.03 1.42
C GLN A 25 -9.17 -4.92 2.08
N ILE A 26 -8.06 -4.51 1.45
CA ILE A 26 -7.33 -3.32 1.91
C ILE A 26 -8.22 -2.08 1.68
N PRO A 27 -8.52 -1.30 2.73
CA PRO A 27 -9.34 -0.09 2.61
C PRO A 27 -8.63 0.98 1.77
N SER A 28 -9.36 1.72 0.93
CA SER A 28 -8.78 2.82 0.13
C SER A 28 -8.26 3.97 1.00
N GLU A 29 -8.77 4.08 2.23
CA GLU A 29 -8.33 5.03 3.25
C GLU A 29 -6.86 4.86 3.61
N PHE A 30 -6.24 3.71 3.32
CA PHE A 30 -4.79 3.53 3.45
C PHE A 30 -4.04 4.61 2.67
N GLY A 31 -4.53 5.06 1.51
CA GLY A 31 -3.91 6.14 0.73
C GLY A 31 -3.80 7.48 1.45
N GLN A 32 -4.46 7.68 2.60
CA GLN A 32 -4.30 8.87 3.43
C GLN A 32 -3.01 8.85 4.26
N LEU A 33 -2.36 7.69 4.39
CA LEU A 33 -1.09 7.49 5.09
C LEU A 33 0.09 7.94 4.22
N THR A 34 0.05 9.19 3.76
CA THR A 34 0.99 9.78 2.80
C THR A 34 2.42 9.93 3.35
N GLY A 35 2.62 9.75 4.66
CA GLY A 35 3.93 9.71 5.31
C GLY A 35 4.68 8.40 5.14
N LEU A 36 4.02 7.31 4.71
CA LEU A 36 4.60 5.97 4.73
C LEU A 36 5.82 5.83 3.84
N SER A 37 6.90 5.30 4.41
CA SER A 37 8.11 4.82 3.76
C SER A 37 8.17 3.30 3.73
N SER A 38 7.54 2.62 4.69
CA SER A 38 7.48 1.16 4.77
C SER A 38 6.10 0.66 5.17
N LEU A 39 5.57 -0.28 4.40
CA LEU A 39 4.29 -0.95 4.69
C LEU A 39 4.45 -2.46 4.58
N ASN A 40 4.21 -3.18 5.69
CA ASN A 40 4.24 -4.64 5.71
C ASN A 40 2.86 -5.21 6.06
N LEU A 41 2.25 -5.91 5.09
CA LEU A 41 0.95 -6.58 5.20
C LEU A 41 1.07 -8.11 5.05
N MET A 42 2.28 -8.66 5.24
CA MET A 42 2.55 -10.08 5.03
C MET A 42 1.70 -10.94 5.97
N ASN A 43 1.00 -11.92 5.38
CA ASN A 43 0.19 -12.88 6.11
C ASN A 43 -0.82 -12.21 7.08
N ALA A 44 -1.33 -11.03 6.72
CA ALA A 44 -2.26 -10.28 7.56
C ALA A 44 -3.74 -10.68 7.35
N GLY A 45 -4.02 -11.65 6.49
CA GLY A 45 -5.39 -12.06 6.17
C GLY A 45 -6.16 -11.05 5.30
N PHE A 46 -5.48 -10.14 4.59
CA PHE A 46 -6.13 -9.31 3.56
C PHE A 46 -6.34 -10.09 2.26
N THR A 47 -7.42 -9.80 1.52
CA THR A 47 -7.73 -10.39 0.21
C THR A 47 -8.12 -9.37 -0.85
N GLY A 48 -8.30 -9.83 -2.09
CA GLY A 48 -8.80 -8.99 -3.19
C GLY A 48 -7.70 -8.21 -3.91
N LYS A 49 -8.03 -7.00 -4.36
CA LYS A 49 -7.12 -6.13 -5.12
C LYS A 49 -6.44 -5.12 -4.21
N VAL A 50 -5.21 -4.77 -4.54
CA VAL A 50 -4.56 -3.58 -3.96
C VAL A 50 -5.31 -2.34 -4.48
N PRO A 51 -5.79 -1.44 -3.61
CA PRO A 51 -6.47 -0.21 -4.02
C PRO A 51 -5.55 0.69 -4.84
N ILE A 52 -6.11 1.43 -5.80
CA ILE A 52 -5.35 2.35 -6.66
C ILE A 52 -4.72 3.49 -5.85
N GLU A 53 -5.30 3.79 -4.69
CA GLU A 53 -4.83 4.76 -3.70
C GLU A 53 -3.45 4.43 -3.11
N ILE A 54 -2.92 3.20 -3.33
CA ILE A 54 -1.51 2.89 -3.06
C ILE A 54 -0.55 3.84 -3.79
N LEU A 55 -0.97 4.38 -4.94
CA LEU A 55 -0.22 5.36 -5.73
C LEU A 55 -0.05 6.72 -5.00
N TYR A 56 -0.81 6.96 -3.94
CA TYR A 56 -0.67 8.19 -3.13
C TYR A 56 0.51 8.12 -2.15
N PHE A 57 1.11 6.94 -1.97
CA PHE A 57 2.30 6.76 -1.14
C PHE A 57 3.58 7.23 -1.85
N THR A 58 3.67 8.55 -2.05
CA THR A 58 4.81 9.20 -2.72
C THR A 58 6.16 9.03 -2.02
N ARG A 59 6.18 8.55 -0.78
CA ARG A 59 7.39 8.31 0.02
C ARG A 59 7.73 6.82 0.19
N LEU A 60 6.90 5.92 -0.33
CA LEU A 60 7.04 4.49 -0.09
C LEU A 60 8.31 3.95 -0.73
N VAL A 61 9.15 3.31 0.08
CA VAL A 61 10.36 2.61 -0.35
C VAL A 61 10.14 1.11 -0.32
N THR A 62 9.40 0.62 0.68
CA THR A 62 9.17 -0.82 0.90
C THR A 62 7.68 -1.12 0.98
N LEU A 63 7.23 -2.12 0.22
CA LEU A 63 5.86 -2.64 0.26
C LEU A 63 5.89 -4.17 0.24
N ASP A 64 5.64 -4.77 1.41
CA ASP A 64 5.56 -6.22 1.54
C ASP A 64 4.09 -6.67 1.54
N LEU A 65 3.72 -7.42 0.51
CA LEU A 65 2.39 -8.00 0.32
C LEU A 65 2.46 -9.54 0.33
N GLN A 66 1.35 -10.20 0.65
CA GLN A 66 1.22 -11.65 0.58
C GLN A 66 1.16 -12.14 -0.88
N GLU A 67 2.13 -12.96 -1.29
CA GLU A 67 2.27 -13.43 -2.68
C GLU A 67 1.07 -14.21 -3.26
N LYS A 68 0.20 -14.77 -2.41
CA LYS A 68 -0.86 -15.71 -2.87
C LYS A 68 -2.26 -15.12 -3.03
N ILE A 69 -2.53 -13.93 -2.50
CA ILE A 69 -3.93 -13.46 -2.35
C ILE A 69 -4.19 -12.14 -3.10
N PHE A 70 -3.18 -11.30 -3.31
CA PHE A 70 -3.38 -10.05 -4.03
C PHE A 70 -3.45 -10.28 -5.54
N GLN A 71 -4.63 -10.07 -6.13
CA GLN A 71 -4.68 -9.69 -7.53
C GLN A 71 -4.20 -8.24 -7.58
N VAL A 72 -2.94 -8.02 -7.94
CA VAL A 72 -2.53 -6.69 -8.40
C VAL A 72 -3.54 -6.32 -9.50
N PRO A 73 -4.16 -5.12 -9.49
CA PRO A 73 -4.97 -4.70 -10.60
C PRO A 73 -4.16 -5.01 -11.86
N THR A 74 -4.74 -5.72 -12.83
CA THR A 74 -4.13 -5.83 -14.15
C THR A 74 -4.13 -4.43 -14.73
N LEU A 75 -3.15 -3.65 -14.31
CA LEU A 75 -2.73 -2.41 -14.90
C LEU A 75 -2.41 -2.79 -16.34
N GLN A 76 -3.09 -2.15 -17.29
CA GLN A 76 -2.61 -2.23 -18.65
C GLN A 76 -1.13 -1.82 -18.62
N THR A 77 -0.30 -2.51 -19.37
CA THR A 77 1.18 -2.52 -19.30
C THR A 77 1.85 -1.13 -19.35
N THR A 78 1.08 -0.08 -19.61
CA THR A 78 1.45 1.33 -19.50
C THR A 78 1.72 1.84 -18.08
N ASP A 79 1.05 1.36 -17.02
CA ASP A 79 1.25 1.90 -15.66
C ASP A 79 2.46 1.31 -14.92
N LEU A 80 2.88 0.08 -15.27
CA LEU A 80 4.11 -0.53 -14.73
C LEU A 80 5.36 0.25 -15.15
N SER A 81 5.32 0.91 -16.32
CA SER A 81 6.41 1.78 -16.79
C SER A 81 6.51 3.06 -15.94
N ILE A 82 5.39 3.54 -15.39
CA ILE A 82 5.37 4.68 -14.45
C ILE A 82 5.94 4.23 -13.09
N MET A 83 5.55 3.05 -12.60
CA MET A 83 6.09 2.51 -11.34
C MET A 83 7.59 2.19 -11.42
N LEU A 84 8.09 1.61 -12.52
CA LEU A 84 9.52 1.37 -12.71
C LEU A 84 10.32 2.65 -13.01
N GLY A 85 9.68 3.66 -13.62
CA GLY A 85 10.28 4.98 -13.87
C GLY A 85 10.51 5.78 -12.59
N LEU A 86 9.66 5.62 -11.58
CA LEU A 86 9.80 6.28 -10.27
C LEU A 86 10.87 5.61 -9.38
N ILE A 87 11.15 4.31 -9.57
CA ILE A 87 12.16 3.57 -8.79
C ILE A 87 13.59 3.79 -9.33
N LYS A 88 13.76 4.19 -10.60
CA LYS A 88 15.08 4.42 -11.21
C LYS A 88 15.60 5.87 -11.10
N GLY A 89 14.96 6.70 -10.28
CA GLY A 89 15.27 8.13 -10.14
C GLY A 89 16.08 8.54 -8.89
N GLN A 90 16.70 7.60 -8.18
CA GLN A 90 17.63 7.89 -7.07
C GLN A 90 19.02 7.30 -7.34
#